data_AF-A0A962BMY1-F1
#
_entry.id   AF-A0A962BMY1-F1
#
_cell.length_a   1.000
_cell.length_b   1.000
_cell.length_c   1.000
_cell.angle_alpha   90.00
_cell.angle_beta   90.00
_cell.angle_gamma   90.00
#
_symmetry.space_group_name_H-M   'P 1'
#
loop_
_entity.id
_entity.type
_entity.pdbx_description
1 polymer ?
#
loop_
_entity_poly.entity_id
_entity_poly.type
_entity_poly.pdbx_seq_one_letter_code
_entity_poly.pdbx_strand_id
1 'polypeptide(L)'
;MTSLIEQFFRSTPIAGGNADYVEALYEHWLADPGSVDAGWQSYFDELKGREAGDIPRSVILDRIAEAAKHAGRVNGDGPVNDEQARRQGAVLKLVTAYRSRGHLHAHIDPLDLMQHPPAPDLDLPFHGLASSDLDTEFSTGSYAGATRMTLKTLLGKLKATYSSSIGAEFMHITDAEQRRWVYERLEQAAGDYGLSAAEKKRALASLTAAEGLERFLHTKYVGQ
;
A
#
# COMPACT_ATOMS: atom_id res chain seq x y z
N MET A 1 -68.87 1.97 -14.21
CA MET A 1 -68.27 3.14 -13.52
C MET A 1 -68.20 2.81 -12.05
N THR A 2 -67.03 2.33 -11.58
CA THR A 2 -66.81 1.95 -10.18
C THR A 2 -66.80 3.21 -9.32
N SER A 3 -67.52 3.22 -8.20
CA SER A 3 -67.68 4.41 -7.35
C SER A 3 -66.33 4.81 -6.72
N LEU A 4 -66.08 6.12 -6.55
CA LEU A 4 -64.87 6.63 -5.89
C LEU A 4 -64.68 6.04 -4.48
N ILE A 5 -65.80 5.76 -3.80
CA ILE A 5 -65.82 5.12 -2.48
C ILE A 5 -65.32 3.67 -2.55
N GLU A 6 -65.67 2.92 -3.60
CA GLU A 6 -65.19 1.54 -3.79
C GLU A 6 -63.68 1.51 -4.08
N GLN A 7 -63.15 2.52 -4.78
CA GLN A 7 -61.71 2.66 -5.00
C GLN A 7 -60.95 2.92 -3.69
N PHE A 8 -61.49 3.77 -2.80
CA PHE A 8 -60.91 4.01 -1.49
C PHE A 8 -60.94 2.77 -0.58
N PHE A 9 -62.04 2.01 -0.58
CA PHE A 9 -62.10 0.77 0.19
C PHE A 9 -61.11 -0.30 -0.30
N ARG A 10 -60.84 -0.35 -1.62
CA ARG A 10 -59.85 -1.28 -2.19
C ARG A 10 -58.41 -0.91 -1.84
N SER A 11 -58.08 0.38 -1.69
CA SER A 11 -56.72 0.83 -1.39
C SER A 11 -56.43 0.97 0.11
N THR A 12 -57.47 0.99 0.97
CA THR A 12 -57.34 1.11 2.43
C THR A 12 -56.42 0.05 3.07
N PRO A 13 -56.45 -1.25 2.68
CA PRO A 13 -55.55 -2.26 3.25
C PRO A 13 -54.06 -2.01 2.93
N ILE A 14 -53.76 -1.30 1.85
CA ILE A 14 -52.40 -1.04 1.33
C ILE A 14 -51.89 0.35 1.78
N ALA A 15 -52.65 1.06 2.60
CA ALA A 15 -52.21 2.33 3.18
C ALA A 15 -50.92 2.12 3.99
N GLY A 16 -49.97 3.07 3.91
CA GLY A 16 -48.59 2.91 4.40
C GLY A 16 -48.43 2.51 5.88
N GLY A 17 -49.46 2.67 6.72
CA GLY A 17 -49.47 2.15 8.10
C GLY A 17 -49.57 0.62 8.21
N ASN A 18 -50.04 -0.06 7.17
CA ASN A 18 -50.16 -1.53 7.11
C ASN A 18 -49.08 -2.17 6.23
N ALA A 19 -48.08 -1.39 5.76
CA ALA A 19 -47.10 -1.86 4.79
C ALA A 19 -46.33 -3.09 5.28
N ASP A 20 -45.88 -3.12 6.53
CA ASP A 20 -45.15 -4.27 7.10
C ASP A 20 -46.03 -5.54 7.17
N TYR A 21 -47.34 -5.38 7.40
CA TYR A 21 -48.28 -6.49 7.47
C TYR A 21 -48.59 -7.06 6.08
N VAL A 22 -48.80 -6.18 5.10
CA VAL A 22 -49.02 -6.59 3.70
C VAL A 22 -47.75 -7.22 3.12
N GLU A 23 -46.57 -6.70 3.45
CA GLU A 23 -45.28 -7.26 3.07
C GLU A 23 -45.11 -8.68 3.64
N ALA A 24 -45.40 -8.90 4.92
CA ALA A 24 -45.33 -10.23 5.53
C ALA A 24 -46.31 -11.24 4.88
N LEU A 25 -47.53 -10.80 4.57
CA LEU A 25 -48.50 -11.62 3.83
C LEU A 25 -48.00 -11.96 2.42
N TYR A 26 -47.36 -11.00 1.75
CA TYR A 26 -46.80 -11.18 0.43
C TYR A 26 -45.62 -12.16 0.44
N GLU A 27 -44.72 -12.05 1.41
CA GLU A 27 -43.61 -13.00 1.60
C GLU A 27 -44.12 -14.44 1.81
N HIS A 28 -45.17 -14.61 2.62
CA HIS A 28 -45.79 -15.92 2.82
C HIS A 28 -46.43 -16.45 1.53
N TRP A 29 -47.13 -15.61 0.77
CA TRP A 29 -47.71 -15.99 -0.51
C TRP A 29 -46.65 -16.33 -1.59
N LEU A 30 -45.50 -15.65 -1.59
CA LEU A 30 -44.37 -15.98 -2.46
C LEU A 30 -43.81 -17.37 -2.15
N ALA A 31 -43.82 -17.79 -0.88
CA ALA A 31 -43.36 -19.12 -0.45
C ALA A 31 -44.41 -20.23 -0.70
N ASP A 32 -45.68 -19.96 -0.36
CA ASP A 32 -46.81 -20.85 -0.61
C ASP A 32 -48.08 -20.04 -0.91
N PRO A 33 -48.65 -20.12 -2.13
CA PRO A 33 -49.86 -19.40 -2.51
C PRO A 33 -51.08 -19.76 -1.66
N GLY A 34 -51.12 -20.99 -1.12
CA GLY A 34 -52.21 -21.47 -0.27
C GLY A 34 -52.18 -20.93 1.16
N SER A 35 -51.12 -20.21 1.55
CA SER A 35 -50.92 -19.72 2.92
C SER A 35 -51.71 -18.46 3.28
N VAL A 36 -52.29 -17.79 2.29
CA VAL A 36 -53.07 -16.55 2.48
C VAL A 36 -54.52 -16.74 2.05
N ASP A 37 -55.43 -15.93 2.58
CA ASP A 37 -56.85 -15.98 2.24
C ASP A 37 -57.11 -15.72 0.75
N ALA A 38 -58.20 -16.29 0.21
CA ALA A 38 -58.55 -16.23 -1.21
C ALA A 38 -58.62 -14.79 -1.80
N GLY A 39 -58.98 -13.80 -0.97
CA GLY A 39 -58.98 -12.39 -1.36
C GLY A 39 -57.57 -11.84 -1.61
N TRP A 40 -56.59 -12.22 -0.78
CA TRP A 40 -55.19 -11.84 -0.94
C TRP A 40 -54.50 -12.62 -2.05
N GLN A 41 -54.86 -13.90 -2.25
CA GLN A 41 -54.35 -14.69 -3.38
C GLN A 41 -54.69 -14.01 -4.72
N SER A 42 -55.95 -13.62 -4.90
CA SER A 42 -56.42 -12.95 -6.12
C SER A 42 -55.70 -11.61 -6.32
N TYR A 43 -55.49 -10.85 -5.25
CA TYR A 43 -54.80 -9.57 -5.28
C TYR A 43 -53.30 -9.71 -5.62
N PHE A 44 -52.60 -10.70 -5.06
CA PHE A 44 -51.18 -10.92 -5.34
C PHE A 44 -50.93 -11.61 -6.69
N ASP A 45 -51.85 -12.42 -7.19
CA ASP A 45 -51.79 -12.97 -8.55
C ASP A 45 -51.88 -11.85 -9.61
N GLU A 46 -52.64 -10.78 -9.36
CA GLU A 46 -52.69 -9.60 -10.25
C GLU A 46 -51.32 -8.89 -10.37
N LEU A 47 -50.50 -8.93 -9.32
CA LEU A 47 -49.16 -8.32 -9.28
C LEU A 47 -48.11 -9.12 -10.06
N LYS A 48 -48.37 -10.39 -10.37
CA LYS A 48 -47.48 -11.29 -11.14
C LYS A 48 -46.06 -11.43 -10.60
N GLY A 49 -45.80 -11.11 -9.32
CA GLY A 49 -44.44 -11.10 -8.78
C GLY A 49 -43.71 -12.44 -8.83
N ARG A 50 -44.44 -13.57 -8.71
CA ARG A 50 -43.85 -14.91 -8.90
C ARG A 50 -43.39 -15.17 -10.35
N GLU A 51 -44.10 -14.63 -11.34
CA GLU A 51 -43.69 -14.70 -12.76
C GLU A 51 -42.53 -13.74 -13.05
N ALA A 52 -42.49 -12.59 -12.35
CA ALA A 52 -41.42 -11.61 -12.43
C ALA A 52 -40.13 -12.02 -11.68
N GLY A 53 -40.20 -13.05 -10.84
CA GLY A 53 -39.06 -13.59 -10.09
C GLY A 53 -38.81 -12.90 -8.75
N ASP A 54 -39.83 -12.35 -8.12
CA ASP A 54 -39.72 -11.70 -6.81
C ASP A 54 -39.26 -12.69 -5.74
N ILE A 55 -38.37 -12.20 -4.87
CA ILE A 55 -37.73 -12.98 -3.81
C ILE A 55 -38.24 -12.46 -2.46
N PRO A 56 -38.62 -13.32 -1.51
CA PRO A 56 -39.01 -12.89 -0.18
C PRO A 56 -37.92 -12.03 0.48
N ARG A 57 -38.32 -10.92 1.09
CA ARG A 57 -37.39 -9.98 1.74
C ARG A 57 -36.59 -10.66 2.87
N SER A 58 -37.17 -11.61 3.59
CA SER A 58 -36.45 -12.47 4.56
C SER A 58 -35.19 -13.12 3.97
N VAL A 59 -35.28 -13.68 2.76
CA VAL A 59 -34.12 -14.30 2.06
C VAL A 59 -33.07 -13.26 1.70
N ILE A 60 -33.47 -12.04 1.36
CA ILE A 60 -32.55 -10.94 1.08
C ILE A 60 -31.83 -10.50 2.37
N LEU A 61 -32.56 -10.39 3.49
CA LEU A 61 -31.99 -10.07 4.79
C LEU A 61 -31.01 -11.14 5.27
N ASP A 62 -31.33 -12.42 5.08
CA ASP A 62 -30.43 -13.53 5.43
C ASP A 62 -29.18 -13.52 4.55
N ARG A 63 -29.31 -13.28 3.24
CA ARG A 63 -28.16 -13.12 2.33
C ARG A 63 -27.29 -11.93 2.72
N ILE A 64 -27.88 -10.81 3.13
CA ILE A 64 -27.14 -9.64 3.63
C ILE A 64 -26.45 -9.99 4.96
N ALA A 65 -27.11 -10.73 5.86
CA ALA A 65 -26.54 -11.14 7.14
C ALA A 65 -25.39 -12.14 6.97
N GLU A 66 -25.51 -13.11 6.06
CA GLU A 66 -24.42 -14.04 5.70
C GLU A 66 -23.28 -13.29 4.99
N ALA A 67 -23.61 -12.41 4.05
CA ALA A 67 -22.63 -11.55 3.41
C ALA A 67 -21.91 -10.67 4.43
N ALA A 68 -22.58 -10.15 5.47
CA ALA A 68 -21.97 -9.39 6.55
C ALA A 68 -21.05 -10.25 7.44
N LYS A 69 -21.44 -11.50 7.73
CA LYS A 69 -20.60 -12.47 8.46
C LYS A 69 -19.33 -12.84 7.66
N HIS A 70 -19.44 -12.93 6.33
CA HIS A 70 -18.31 -13.22 5.45
C HIS A 70 -17.52 -11.96 5.03
N ALA A 71 -18.12 -10.77 5.08
CA ALA A 71 -17.49 -9.48 4.81
C ALA A 71 -16.50 -9.07 5.92
N GLY A 72 -16.58 -9.68 7.11
CA GLY A 72 -15.59 -9.53 8.18
C GLY A 72 -14.17 -10.00 7.84
N ARG A 73 -13.91 -10.45 6.60
CA ARG A 73 -12.57 -10.85 6.10
C ARG A 73 -12.09 -10.05 4.89
N VAL A 74 -12.84 -9.05 4.41
CA VAL A 74 -12.44 -8.20 3.29
C VAL A 74 -12.22 -6.77 3.80
N ASN A 75 -10.99 -6.53 4.27
CA ASN A 75 -10.30 -5.24 4.46
C ASN A 75 -11.11 -4.01 4.95
N GLY A 76 -10.82 -3.61 6.20
CA GLY A 76 -10.58 -2.20 6.55
C GLY A 76 -11.52 -1.56 7.57
N ASP A 77 -11.42 -1.95 8.85
CA ASP A 77 -11.36 -1.04 10.04
C ASP A 77 -11.37 -1.86 11.35
N GLY A 78 -10.44 -2.82 11.49
CA GLY A 78 -10.07 -3.26 12.84
C GLY A 78 -9.38 -2.10 13.55
N PRO A 79 -9.41 -2.01 14.90
CA PRO A 79 -8.67 -0.96 15.61
C PRO A 79 -7.25 -0.95 15.05
N VAL A 80 -6.83 0.19 14.48
CA VAL A 80 -5.46 0.36 13.98
C VAL A 80 -4.57 -0.17 15.10
N ASN A 81 -3.78 -1.19 14.80
CA ASN A 81 -2.85 -1.71 15.79
C ASN A 81 -1.84 -0.59 16.01
N ASP A 82 -2.06 0.23 17.04
CA ASP A 82 -1.30 1.45 17.34
C ASP A 82 0.20 1.17 17.34
N GLU A 83 0.58 -0.02 17.79
CA GLU A 83 1.96 -0.49 17.78
C GLU A 83 2.50 -0.70 16.36
N GLN A 84 1.71 -1.31 15.47
CA GLN A 84 2.08 -1.48 14.07
C GLN A 84 2.14 -0.13 13.34
N ALA A 85 1.22 0.80 13.63
CA ALA A 85 1.25 2.15 13.08
C ALA A 85 2.47 2.94 13.58
N ARG A 86 2.83 2.79 14.86
CA ARG A 86 4.04 3.37 15.45
C ARG A 86 5.30 2.85 14.77
N ARG A 87 5.42 1.51 14.59
CA ARG A 87 6.56 0.91 13.88
C ARG A 87 6.63 1.35 12.42
N GLN A 88 5.48 1.46 11.74
CA GLN A 88 5.42 2.01 10.39
C GLN A 88 5.94 3.45 10.33
N GLY A 89 5.56 4.31 11.28
CA GLY A 89 6.09 5.67 11.40
C GLY A 89 7.61 5.69 11.68
N ALA A 90 8.10 4.76 12.50
CA ALA A 90 9.53 4.59 12.77
C ALA A 90 10.32 4.21 11.51
N VAL A 91 9.77 3.32 10.67
CA VAL A 91 10.40 2.95 9.39
C VAL A 91 10.50 4.14 8.43
N LEU A 92 9.47 4.98 8.34
CA LEU A 92 9.52 6.18 7.49
C LEU A 92 10.53 7.23 8.00
N LYS A 93 10.68 7.36 9.33
CA LYS A 93 11.74 8.19 9.93
C LYS A 93 13.13 7.63 9.62
N LEU A 94 13.31 6.31 9.67
CA LEU A 94 14.57 5.66 9.30
C LEU A 94 14.94 5.95 7.83
N VAL A 95 13.99 5.81 6.90
CA VAL A 95 14.21 6.16 5.48
C VAL A 95 14.64 7.62 5.33
N THR A 96 13.98 8.53 6.07
CA THR A 96 14.31 9.95 6.04
C THR A 96 15.70 10.24 6.62
N ALA A 97 16.10 9.54 7.69
CA ALA A 97 17.43 9.65 8.27
C ALA A 97 18.52 9.18 7.30
N TYR A 98 18.31 8.07 6.59
CA TYR A 98 19.25 7.62 5.56
C TYR A 98 19.38 8.61 4.39
N ARG A 99 18.27 9.21 3.94
CA ARG A 99 18.30 10.25 2.89
C ARG A 99 19.07 11.49 3.34
N SER A 100 18.94 11.90 4.60
CA SER A 100 19.56 13.14 5.10
C SER A 100 20.99 12.95 5.55
N ARG A 101 21.32 11.82 6.20
CA ARG A 101 22.56 11.60 6.93
C ARG A 101 23.28 10.30 6.60
N GLY A 102 22.76 9.49 5.67
CA GLY A 102 23.39 8.23 5.28
C GLY A 102 24.82 8.40 4.75
N HIS A 103 25.13 9.56 4.16
CA HIS A 103 26.45 9.93 3.68
C HIS A 103 27.53 9.94 4.78
N LEU A 104 27.15 10.16 6.05
CA LEU A 104 28.10 10.15 7.18
C LEU A 104 28.75 8.77 7.39
N HIS A 105 28.07 7.70 7.00
CA HIS A 105 28.55 6.32 7.06
C HIS A 105 28.92 5.78 5.66
N ALA A 106 29.08 6.63 4.65
CA ALA A 106 29.49 6.20 3.31
C ALA A 106 30.99 5.86 3.28
N HIS A 107 31.33 4.74 2.63
CA HIS A 107 32.70 4.27 2.44
C HIS A 107 33.35 4.99 1.25
N ILE A 108 33.61 6.29 1.43
CA ILE A 108 34.18 7.18 0.41
C ILE A 108 35.71 7.29 0.49
N ASP A 109 36.32 6.83 1.58
CA ASP A 109 37.77 6.85 1.76
C ASP A 109 38.38 5.52 1.27
N PRO A 110 39.14 5.51 0.16
CA PRO A 110 39.78 4.30 -0.33
C PRO A 110 40.92 3.79 0.58
N LEU A 111 41.43 4.63 1.50
CA LEU A 111 42.50 4.27 2.43
C LEU A 111 41.97 3.84 3.81
N ASP A 112 40.66 3.99 4.06
CA ASP A 112 40.00 3.65 5.33
C ASP A 112 40.63 4.33 6.56
N LEU A 113 41.05 5.59 6.41
CA LEU A 113 41.64 6.42 7.46
C LEU A 113 40.61 7.36 8.10
N MET A 114 39.52 7.63 7.40
CA MET A 114 38.45 8.51 7.84
C MET A 114 37.72 7.91 9.05
N GLN A 115 37.59 8.70 10.11
CA GLN A 115 36.74 8.35 11.25
C GLN A 115 35.31 8.83 10.99
N HIS A 116 34.37 7.90 10.94
CA HIS A 116 32.95 8.23 10.78
C HIS A 116 32.41 8.90 12.05
N PRO A 117 31.77 10.08 11.94
CA PRO A 117 31.09 10.67 13.08
C PRO A 117 29.90 9.80 13.50
N PRO A 118 29.55 9.76 14.79
CA PRO A 118 28.43 8.96 15.26
C PRO A 118 27.12 9.46 14.63
N ALA A 119 26.40 8.56 13.94
CA ALA A 119 25.08 8.80 13.38
C ALA A 119 24.05 7.83 14.00
N PRO A 120 23.65 8.05 15.27
CA PRO A 120 22.73 7.14 15.97
C PRO A 120 21.36 7.04 15.29
N ASP A 121 20.99 8.06 14.52
CA ASP A 121 19.76 8.12 13.74
C ASP A 121 19.72 7.17 12.54
N LEU A 122 20.83 6.53 12.18
CA LEU A 122 20.86 5.45 11.19
C LEU A 122 20.60 4.07 11.82
N ASP A 123 20.64 3.96 13.15
CA ASP A 123 20.47 2.70 13.86
C ASP A 123 19.00 2.42 14.19
N LEU A 124 18.60 1.14 14.12
CA LEU A 124 17.23 0.71 14.42
C LEU A 124 16.74 1.11 15.82
N PRO A 125 17.54 0.95 16.91
CA PRO A 125 17.09 1.27 18.26
C PRO A 125 16.75 2.74 18.46
N PHE A 126 17.37 3.66 17.70
CA PHE A 126 17.05 5.09 17.78
C PHE A 126 15.60 5.40 17.38
N HIS A 127 15.04 4.61 16.46
CA HIS A 127 13.64 4.73 16.04
C HIS A 127 12.69 3.83 16.84
N GLY A 128 13.19 3.09 17.83
CA GLY A 128 12.42 2.11 18.59
C GLY A 128 12.09 0.84 17.79
N LEU A 129 12.91 0.50 16.78
CA LEU A 129 12.83 -0.74 16.03
C LEU A 129 13.83 -1.75 16.61
N ALA A 130 13.41 -3.01 16.71
CA ALA A 130 14.26 -4.09 17.20
C ALA A 130 14.71 -5.02 16.05
N SER A 131 15.74 -5.83 16.29
CA SER A 131 16.16 -6.85 15.33
C SER A 131 15.07 -7.88 15.03
N SER A 132 14.11 -8.08 15.94
CA SER A 132 12.93 -8.92 15.71
C SER A 132 11.99 -8.38 14.62
N ASP A 133 12.03 -7.08 14.33
CA ASP A 133 11.19 -6.46 13.30
C ASP A 133 11.78 -6.63 11.89
N LEU A 134 13.01 -7.15 11.75
CA LEU A 134 13.72 -7.26 10.47
C LEU A 134 12.93 -8.07 9.42
N ASP A 135 12.29 -9.16 9.85
CA ASP A 135 11.52 -10.03 8.96
C ASP A 135 10.05 -9.57 8.80
N THR A 136 9.66 -8.45 9.42
CA THR A 136 8.32 -7.86 9.28
C THR A 136 8.24 -7.00 8.02
N GLU A 137 7.11 -7.08 7.31
CA GLU A 137 6.84 -6.26 6.13
C GLU A 137 6.24 -4.90 6.49
N PHE A 138 6.88 -3.84 6.00
CA PHE A 138 6.42 -2.47 6.15
C PHE A 138 6.10 -1.86 4.79
N SER A 139 5.21 -0.86 4.80
CA SER A 139 5.05 -0.02 3.62
C SER A 139 6.29 0.86 3.47
N THR A 140 6.80 0.94 2.25
CA THR A 140 8.01 1.68 1.94
C THR A 140 7.75 3.14 1.54
N GLY A 141 6.49 3.57 1.62
CA GLY A 141 6.09 4.93 1.25
C GLY A 141 6.47 5.22 -0.20
N SER A 142 7.28 6.25 -0.42
CA SER A 142 7.77 6.65 -1.74
C SER A 142 9.09 5.98 -2.17
N TYR A 143 9.63 5.04 -1.39
CA TYR A 143 10.93 4.44 -1.68
C TYR A 143 10.89 3.54 -2.92
N ALA A 144 11.66 3.91 -3.95
CA ALA A 144 11.87 3.15 -5.19
C ALA A 144 10.59 2.61 -5.89
N GLY A 145 9.43 3.22 -5.67
CA GLY A 145 8.15 2.78 -6.25
C GLY A 145 7.60 1.44 -5.74
N ALA A 146 8.24 0.82 -4.74
CA ALA A 146 7.73 -0.40 -4.11
C ALA A 146 6.63 -0.06 -3.09
N THR A 147 5.59 -0.89 -3.01
CA THR A 147 4.49 -0.67 -2.05
C THR A 147 4.82 -1.17 -0.64
N ARG A 148 5.48 -2.34 -0.53
CA ARG A 148 5.87 -2.99 0.72
C ARG A 148 7.13 -3.84 0.53
N MET A 149 7.95 -3.97 1.57
CA MET A 149 9.03 -4.97 1.66
C MET A 149 9.41 -5.22 3.13
N THR A 150 10.19 -6.27 3.40
CA THR A 150 10.71 -6.54 4.75
C THR A 150 11.68 -5.45 5.20
N LEU A 151 11.69 -5.12 6.49
CA LEU A 151 12.62 -4.13 7.06
C LEU A 151 14.08 -4.49 6.75
N LYS A 152 14.43 -5.78 6.78
CA LYS A 152 15.75 -6.28 6.40
C LYS A 152 16.14 -5.90 4.97
N THR A 153 15.23 -6.10 4.02
CA THR A 153 15.46 -5.77 2.61
C THR A 153 15.58 -4.25 2.43
N LEU A 154 14.68 -3.49 3.05
CA LEU A 154 14.70 -2.03 3.01
C LEU A 154 16.02 -1.47 3.56
N LEU A 155 16.44 -1.92 4.74
CA LEU A 155 17.68 -1.49 5.37
C LEU A 155 18.91 -1.84 4.50
N GLY A 156 18.93 -3.03 3.90
CA GLY A 156 19.98 -3.43 2.98
C GLY A 156 20.08 -2.49 1.78
N LYS A 157 18.94 -2.13 1.17
CA LYS A 157 18.91 -1.19 0.04
C LYS A 157 19.28 0.24 0.45
N LEU A 158 18.83 0.72 1.60
CA LEU A 158 19.20 2.04 2.12
C LEU A 158 20.71 2.15 2.35
N LYS A 159 21.33 1.14 2.96
CA LYS A 159 22.79 1.06 3.15
C LYS A 159 23.53 1.02 1.82
N ALA A 160 23.07 0.21 0.87
CA ALA A 160 23.67 0.13 -0.46
C ALA A 160 23.56 1.46 -1.25
N THR A 161 22.50 2.23 -1.03
CA THR A 161 22.24 3.49 -1.73
C THR A 161 22.98 4.67 -1.13
N TYR A 162 22.96 4.81 0.21
CA TYR A 162 23.40 6.04 0.89
C TYR A 162 24.68 5.88 1.72
N SER A 163 25.10 4.66 2.03
CA SER A 163 26.24 4.35 2.91
C SER A 163 27.25 3.38 2.28
N SER A 164 27.28 3.32 0.95
CA SER A 164 28.24 2.53 0.17
C SER A 164 29.37 3.44 -0.33
N SER A 165 29.89 3.20 -1.53
CA SER A 165 30.96 3.99 -2.16
C SER A 165 30.53 5.38 -2.63
N ILE A 166 29.27 5.79 -2.38
CA ILE A 166 28.73 7.10 -2.76
C ILE A 166 28.08 7.72 -1.52
N GLY A 167 28.58 8.89 -1.11
CA GLY A 167 27.96 9.74 -0.09
C GLY A 167 27.08 10.80 -0.75
N ALA A 168 25.77 10.59 -0.77
CA ALA A 168 24.83 11.52 -1.40
C ALA A 168 24.33 12.59 -0.42
N GLU A 169 24.58 13.86 -0.74
CA GLU A 169 24.08 15.02 0.00
C GLU A 169 23.14 15.85 -0.88
N PHE A 170 21.83 15.70 -0.66
CA PHE A 170 20.83 16.37 -1.51
C PHE A 170 19.60 16.86 -0.72
N MET A 171 19.42 16.45 0.53
CA MET A 171 18.24 16.81 1.32
C MET A 171 18.16 18.30 1.67
N HIS A 172 19.26 19.05 1.50
CA HIS A 172 19.29 20.52 1.65
C HIS A 172 18.66 21.26 0.46
N ILE A 173 18.40 20.58 -0.66
CA ILE A 173 17.72 21.16 -1.82
C ILE A 173 16.28 21.54 -1.41
N THR A 174 15.91 22.80 -1.62
CA THR A 174 14.59 23.34 -1.25
C THR A 174 13.49 22.84 -2.19
N ASP A 175 13.77 22.84 -3.50
CA ASP A 175 12.88 22.36 -4.55
C ASP A 175 12.51 20.87 -4.35
N ALA A 176 11.20 20.61 -4.22
CA ALA A 176 10.68 19.28 -3.97
C ALA A 176 10.78 18.35 -5.18
N GLU A 177 10.65 18.88 -6.40
CA GLU A 177 10.74 18.09 -7.63
C GLU A 177 12.18 17.62 -7.87
N GLN A 178 13.14 18.53 -7.68
CA GLN A 178 14.57 18.19 -7.78
C GLN A 178 14.96 17.16 -6.71
N ARG A 179 14.58 17.38 -5.46
CA ARG A 179 14.85 16.44 -4.35
C ARG A 179 14.23 15.07 -4.63
N ARG A 180 13.01 15.05 -5.18
CA ARG A 180 12.32 13.81 -5.59
C ARG A 180 13.07 13.07 -6.68
N TRP A 181 13.45 13.78 -7.73
CA TRP A 181 14.19 13.20 -8.84
C TRP A 181 15.50 12.54 -8.38
N VAL A 182 16.22 13.17 -7.44
CA VAL A 182 17.46 12.61 -6.88
C VAL A 182 17.21 11.31 -6.12
N TYR A 183 16.31 11.29 -5.13
CA TYR A 183 16.08 10.06 -4.36
C TYR A 183 15.47 8.96 -5.23
N GLU A 184 14.59 9.27 -6.19
CA GLU A 184 14.03 8.26 -7.09
C GLU A 184 15.13 7.57 -7.91
N ARG A 185 16.06 8.35 -8.47
CA ARG A 185 17.15 7.81 -9.30
C ARG A 185 18.15 6.98 -8.48
N LEU A 186 18.49 7.43 -7.28
CA LEU A 186 19.40 6.69 -6.39
C LEU A 186 18.77 5.39 -5.87
N GLU A 187 17.52 5.46 -5.39
CA GLU A 187 16.83 4.32 -4.76
C GLU A 187 16.38 3.26 -5.77
N GLN A 188 16.12 3.65 -7.03
CA GLN A 188 15.85 2.69 -8.12
C GLN A 188 17.07 1.81 -8.43
N ALA A 189 18.27 2.40 -8.43
CA ALA A 189 19.51 1.65 -8.64
C ALA A 189 19.86 0.77 -7.42
N ALA A 190 19.58 1.25 -6.20
CA ALA A 190 19.82 0.52 -4.96
C ALA A 190 21.26 -0.05 -4.82
N GLY A 191 22.25 0.67 -5.36
CA GLY A 191 23.66 0.26 -5.40
C GLY A 191 24.08 -0.51 -6.66
N ASP A 192 23.14 -0.92 -7.52
CA ASP A 192 23.43 -1.46 -8.85
C ASP A 192 23.04 -0.45 -9.94
N TYR A 193 24.05 0.23 -10.49
CA TYR A 193 23.88 1.26 -11.51
C TYR A 193 23.81 0.71 -12.94
N GLY A 194 23.70 -0.62 -13.12
CA GLY A 194 23.40 -1.22 -14.42
C GLY A 194 24.52 -1.15 -15.45
N LEU A 195 25.79 -1.02 -15.03
CA LEU A 195 26.94 -1.00 -15.93
C LEU A 195 27.08 -2.33 -16.68
N SER A 196 27.04 -2.26 -18.02
CA SER A 196 27.26 -3.41 -18.89
C SER A 196 28.71 -3.91 -18.82
N ALA A 197 28.93 -5.17 -19.24
CA ALA A 197 30.28 -5.73 -19.29
C ALA A 197 31.23 -4.93 -20.22
N ALA A 198 30.69 -4.34 -21.28
CA ALA A 198 31.46 -3.49 -22.20
C ALA A 198 31.88 -2.18 -21.53
N GLU A 199 30.98 -1.54 -20.77
CA GLU A 199 31.29 -0.33 -20.01
C GLU A 199 32.31 -0.58 -18.90
N LYS A 200 32.19 -1.70 -18.18
CA LYS A 200 33.18 -2.11 -17.18
C LYS A 200 34.57 -2.30 -17.79
N LYS A 201 34.67 -2.95 -18.96
CA LYS A 201 35.94 -3.09 -19.70
C LYS A 201 36.49 -1.74 -20.15
N ARG A 202 35.64 -0.83 -20.61
CA ARG A 202 36.05 0.54 -21.01
C ARG A 202 36.58 1.33 -19.82
N ALA A 203 35.88 1.32 -18.69
CA ALA A 203 36.32 1.99 -17.47
C ALA A 203 37.69 1.46 -16.99
N LEU A 204 37.87 0.13 -17.00
CA LEU A 204 39.15 -0.49 -16.68
C LEU A 204 40.27 -0.03 -17.63
N ALA A 205 40.03 -0.03 -18.94
CA ALA A 205 41.00 0.42 -19.92
C ALA A 205 41.42 1.89 -19.71
N SER A 206 40.47 2.77 -19.36
CA SER A 206 40.76 4.16 -19.03
C SER A 206 41.61 4.30 -17.76
N LEU A 207 41.32 3.53 -16.71
CA LEU A 207 42.13 3.51 -15.49
C LEU A 207 43.55 3.00 -15.75
N THR A 208 43.70 1.89 -16.50
CA THR A 208 45.02 1.36 -16.88
C THR A 208 45.82 2.37 -17.70
N ALA A 209 45.18 3.08 -18.63
CA ALA A 209 45.84 4.10 -19.43
C ALA A 209 46.33 5.28 -18.58
N ALA A 210 45.51 5.75 -17.63
CA ALA A 210 45.87 6.82 -16.71
C ALA A 210 47.08 6.42 -15.84
N GLU A 211 47.04 5.25 -15.21
CA GLU A 211 48.16 4.74 -14.40
C GLU A 211 49.43 4.53 -15.24
N GLY A 212 49.29 3.98 -16.45
CA GLY A 212 50.40 3.73 -17.35
C GLY A 212 51.10 5.03 -17.78
N LEU A 213 50.32 6.09 -18.03
CA LEU A 213 50.85 7.41 -18.35
C LEU A 213 51.68 7.97 -17.19
N GLU A 214 51.13 7.95 -15.97
CA GLU A 214 51.83 8.45 -14.77
C GLU A 214 53.15 7.70 -14.53
N ARG A 215 53.13 6.36 -14.60
CA ARG A 215 54.35 5.54 -14.46
C ARG A 215 55.39 5.86 -15.55
N PHE A 216 54.95 6.07 -16.78
CA PHE A 216 55.84 6.41 -17.88
C PHE A 216 56.49 7.78 -17.68
N LEU A 217 55.70 8.80 -17.30
CA LEU A 217 56.21 10.14 -17.02
C LEU A 217 57.23 10.11 -15.88
N HIS A 218 56.90 9.43 -14.77
CA HIS A 218 57.81 9.29 -13.64
C HIS A 218 59.14 8.61 -14.02
N THR A 219 59.08 7.59 -14.88
CA THR A 219 60.28 6.87 -15.32
C THR A 219 61.14 7.70 -16.28
N LYS A 220 60.51 8.42 -17.21
CA LYS A 220 61.20 9.12 -18.30
C LYS A 220 61.66 10.53 -17.90
N TYR A 221 60.96 11.19 -17.00
CA TYR A 221 61.22 12.55 -16.56
C TYR A 221 61.33 12.57 -15.03
N VAL A 222 62.49 12.19 -14.51
CA VAL A 222 62.74 12.12 -13.06
C VAL A 222 62.85 13.54 -12.48
N GLY A 223 62.09 13.81 -11.42
CA GLY A 223 62.14 15.08 -10.67
C GLY A 223 61.12 16.14 -11.10
N GLN A 224 60.13 15.77 -11.92
CA GLN A 224 58.93 16.57 -12.18
C GLN A 224 57.70 15.94 -11.54
#